data_AF-A0A564TUU5-F1
#
_entry.id   AF-A0A564TUU5-F1
#
_cell.length_a   1.000
_cell.length_b   1.000
_cell.length_c   1.000
_cell.angle_alpha   90.00
_cell.angle_beta   90.00
_cell.angle_gamma   90.00
#
_symmetry.space_group_name_H-M   'P 1'
#
loop_
_entity.id
_entity.type
_entity.pdbx_description
1 polymer ?
#
loop_
_entity_poly.entity_id
_entity_poly.type
_entity_poly.pdbx_seq_one_letter_code
_entity_poly.pdbx_strand_id
1 'polypeptide(L)'
;MVEDLAATCNQLAIMHKGSFLYAGSMKNLAEEAQGKIWVCKVPDEEKAREVERKYRITSKQYVAGGLQLRVISEIQPELECMSVSATLEDAYIYFTNRYNK
;
A
#
# COMPACT_ATOMS: atom_id res chain seq x y z
N MET A 1 -6.73 -31.29 -27.00
CA MET A 1 -6.76 -31.44 -25.53
C MET A 1 -7.03 -30.06 -24.97
N VAL A 2 -8.03 -29.97 -24.11
CA VAL A 2 -8.54 -28.74 -23.50
C VAL A 2 -7.45 -28.25 -22.55
N GLU A 3 -6.86 -27.08 -22.80
CA GLU A 3 -6.08 -26.39 -21.78
C GLU A 3 -7.06 -25.52 -20.98
N ASP A 4 -7.39 -26.08 -19.82
CA ASP A 4 -8.25 -25.56 -18.77
C ASP A 4 -8.08 -24.04 -18.51
N LEU A 5 -9.14 -23.31 -18.86
CA LEU A 5 -9.89 -22.43 -17.97
C LEU A 5 -9.12 -21.74 -16.83
N ALA A 6 -8.08 -20.97 -17.13
CA ALA A 6 -7.60 -19.92 -16.23
C ALA A 6 -8.60 -18.76 -16.26
N ALA A 7 -9.73 -18.95 -15.57
CA ALA A 7 -10.69 -17.90 -15.23
C ALA A 7 -10.01 -16.87 -14.32
N THR A 8 -9.13 -16.05 -14.89
CA THR A 8 -8.43 -14.98 -14.18
C THR A 8 -9.44 -13.87 -13.99
N CYS A 9 -9.99 -13.78 -12.79
CA CYS A 9 -10.91 -12.72 -12.40
C CYS A 9 -10.15 -11.39 -12.45
N ASN A 10 -10.16 -10.74 -13.63
CA ASN A 10 -9.42 -9.51 -13.91
C ASN A 10 -10.08 -8.25 -13.36
N GLN A 11 -11.20 -8.39 -12.65
CA GLN A 11 -12.00 -7.27 -12.16
C GLN A 11 -12.20 -7.40 -10.65
N LEU A 12 -11.69 -6.42 -9.90
CA LEU A 12 -11.98 -6.24 -8.49
C LEU A 12 -12.98 -5.10 -8.34
N ALA A 13 -14.01 -5.37 -7.55
CA ALA A 13 -14.90 -4.37 -7.02
C ALA A 13 -14.59 -4.19 -5.53
N ILE A 14 -14.13 -3.01 -5.13
CA ILE A 14 -14.02 -2.64 -3.71
C ILE A 14 -15.38 -2.07 -3.31
N MET A 15 -16.00 -2.61 -2.26
CA MET A 15 -17.28 -2.15 -1.75
C MET A 15 -17.12 -1.64 -0.31
N HIS A 16 -17.68 -0.47 0.00
CA HIS A 16 -17.68 0.11 1.34
C HIS A 16 -19.06 0.69 1.64
N LYS A 17 -19.62 0.33 2.80
CA LYS A 17 -20.96 0.77 3.25
C LYS A 17 -22.08 0.62 2.20
N GLY A 18 -22.03 -0.44 1.39
CA GLY A 18 -23.04 -0.73 0.36
C GLY A 18 -22.86 0.03 -0.97
N SER A 19 -21.78 0.80 -1.12
CA SER A 19 -21.43 1.51 -2.36
C SER A 19 -20.16 0.93 -2.97
N PHE A 20 -20.12 0.85 -4.31
CA PHE A 20 -18.90 0.51 -5.05
C PHE A 20 -17.90 1.67 -4.95
N LEU A 21 -16.77 1.43 -4.28
CA LEU A 21 -15.65 2.37 -4.17
C LEU A 21 -14.73 2.35 -5.41
N TYR A 22 -14.57 1.17 -6.00
CA TYR A 22 -13.72 0.97 -7.17
C TYR A 22 -14.23 -0.24 -7.94
N ALA A 23 -14.27 -0.16 -9.27
CA ALA A 23 -14.54 -1.30 -10.15
C ALA A 23 -13.54 -1.23 -11.30
N GLY A 24 -12.55 -2.12 -11.30
CA GLY A 24 -11.44 -2.08 -12.25
C GLY A 24 -10.50 -3.26 -12.07
N SER A 25 -9.38 -3.25 -12.80
CA SER A 25 -8.41 -4.33 -12.67
C SER A 25 -7.46 -4.11 -11.49
N MET A 26 -6.97 -5.22 -10.92
CA MET A 26 -5.89 -5.23 -9.93
C MET A 26 -4.67 -4.41 -10.37
N LYS A 27 -4.35 -4.49 -11.67
CA LYS A 27 -3.22 -3.77 -12.27
C LYS A 27 -3.41 -2.26 -12.20
N ASN A 28 -4.59 -1.77 -12.62
CA ASN A 28 -4.89 -0.35 -12.59
C ASN A 28 -4.86 0.22 -11.17
N LEU A 29 -5.32 -0.55 -10.18
CA LEU A 29 -5.27 -0.17 -8.77
C LEU A 29 -3.82 0.03 -8.30
N ALA A 30 -2.93 -0.90 -8.64
CA ALA A 30 -1.51 -0.81 -8.29
C ALA A 30 -0.80 0.35 -9.00
N GLU A 31 -1.13 0.64 -10.26
CA GLU A 31 -0.58 1.77 -11.02
C GLU A 31 -0.96 3.12 -10.38
N GLU A 32 -2.16 3.27 -9.85
CA GLU A 32 -2.60 4.49 -9.17
C GLU A 32 -1.84 4.76 -7.85
N ALA A 33 -1.30 3.72 -7.21
CA ALA A 33 -0.45 3.82 -6.03
C ALA A 33 1.05 3.92 -6.36
N GLN A 34 1.44 3.81 -7.64
CA GLN A 34 2.84 3.90 -8.04
C GLN A 34 3.46 5.26 -7.72
N GLY A 35 4.74 5.24 -7.35
CA GLY A 35 5.50 6.43 -6.94
C GLY A 35 5.09 7.01 -5.59
N LYS A 36 4.09 6.43 -4.91
CA LYS A 36 3.57 6.91 -3.61
C LYS A 36 3.93 5.99 -2.45
N ILE A 37 4.66 4.91 -2.72
CA ILE A 37 5.05 3.92 -1.70
C ILE A 37 6.54 4.05 -1.41
N TRP A 38 6.84 4.14 -0.12
CA TRP A 38 8.17 4.38 0.40
C TRP A 38 8.53 3.31 1.42
N VAL A 39 9.75 2.82 1.38
CA VAL A 39 10.31 1.96 2.43
C VAL A 39 11.28 2.79 3.24
N CYS A 40 10.96 2.99 4.52
CA CYS A 40 11.75 3.75 5.47
C CYS A 40 12.33 2.82 6.53
N LYS A 41 13.57 3.04 6.95
CA LYS A 41 14.16 2.33 8.08
C LYS A 41 14.18 3.22 9.30
N VAL A 42 13.82 2.67 10.45
CA VAL A 42 13.84 3.36 11.73
C VAL A 42 14.57 2.50 12.77
N PRO A 43 15.29 3.11 13.73
CA PRO A 43 16.10 2.37 14.69
C PRO A 43 15.27 1.51 15.66
N ASP A 44 14.09 1.99 16.04
CA ASP A 44 13.31 1.41 17.14
C ASP A 44 11.80 1.67 17.03
N GLU A 45 11.05 1.01 17.91
CA GLU A 45 9.59 1.10 18.00
C GLU A 45 9.08 2.49 18.37
N GLU A 46 9.85 3.28 19.13
CA GLU A 46 9.46 4.64 19.47
C GLU A 46 9.43 5.49 18.21
N LYS A 47 10.51 5.44 17.41
CA LYS A 47 10.57 6.14 16.13
C LYS A 47 9.51 5.65 15.16
N ALA A 48 9.27 4.33 15.11
CA ALA A 48 8.18 3.77 14.31
C ALA A 48 6.82 4.37 14.67
N ARG A 49 6.52 4.47 15.98
CA ARG A 49 5.28 5.12 16.46
C ARG A 49 5.20 6.59 16.08
N GLU A 50 6.31 7.32 16.03
CA GLU A 50 6.32 8.70 15.53
C GLU A 50 5.94 8.78 14.05
N VAL A 51 6.51 7.89 13.22
CA VAL A 51 6.20 7.83 11.78
C VAL A 51 4.74 7.42 11.57
N GLU A 52 4.23 6.44 12.32
CA GLU A 52 2.83 5.98 12.27
C GLU A 52 1.80 7.09 12.58
N ARG A 53 2.20 8.10 13.37
CA ARG A 53 1.34 9.28 13.65
C ARG A 53 1.32 10.30 12.51
N LYS A 54 2.40 10.38 11.73
CA LYS A 54 2.56 11.37 10.65
C LYS A 54 2.13 10.82 9.29
N TYR A 55 2.38 9.53 9.06
CA TYR A 55 2.18 8.88 7.77
C TYR A 55 1.39 7.60 7.92
N ARG A 56 0.74 7.19 6.83
CA ARG A 56 0.01 5.92 6.79
C ARG A 56 0.99 4.78 6.51
N ILE A 57 1.09 3.85 7.46
CA ILE A 57 1.89 2.64 7.31
C ILE A 57 1.03 1.51 6.74
N THR A 58 1.52 0.82 5.70
CA THR A 58 0.91 -0.40 5.16
C THR A 58 1.51 -1.65 5.78
N SER A 59 2.79 -1.60 6.14
CA SER A 59 3.50 -2.72 6.76
C SER A 59 4.61 -2.24 7.70
N LYS A 60 4.82 -2.98 8.78
CA LYS A 60 5.90 -2.80 9.75
C LYS A 60 6.58 -4.14 9.98
N GLN A 61 7.89 -4.21 9.75
CA GLN A 61 8.67 -5.44 9.85
C GLN A 61 9.93 -5.20 10.66
N TYR A 62 10.26 -6.13 11.56
CA TYR A 62 11.56 -6.15 12.23
C TYR A 62 12.62 -6.65 11.27
N VAL A 63 13.72 -5.91 11.16
CA VAL A 63 14.86 -6.24 10.30
C VAL A 63 16.15 -6.10 11.08
N ALA A 64 17.25 -6.65 10.56
CA ALA A 64 18.56 -6.42 11.16
C ALA A 64 18.85 -4.90 11.17
N GLY A 65 19.07 -4.34 12.37
CA GLY A 65 19.34 -2.91 12.56
C GLY A 65 18.11 -2.03 12.82
N GLY A 66 16.94 -2.60 13.09
CA GLY A 66 15.77 -1.84 13.56
C GLY A 66 14.46 -2.32 12.96
N LEU A 67 13.63 -1.39 12.49
CA LEU A 67 12.38 -1.66 11.83
C LEU A 67 12.36 -1.08 10.43
N GLN A 68 11.72 -1.80 9.52
CA GLN A 68 11.40 -1.36 8.19
C GLN A 68 9.90 -1.06 8.12
N LEU A 69 9.56 0.13 7.65
CA LEU A 69 8.20 0.61 7.49
C LEU A 69 7.90 0.81 6.01
N ARG A 70 6.76 0.29 5.55
CA ARG A 70 6.18 0.66 4.26
C ARG A 70 5.18 1.79 4.48
N VAL A 71 5.43 2.93 3.83
CA VAL A 71 4.73 4.19 4.03
C VAL A 71 4.03 4.58 2.73
N ILE A 72 2.78 5.02 2.83
CA ILE A 72 2.05 5.69 1.75
C ILE A 72 2.23 7.20 1.93
N SER A 73 2.80 7.86 0.92
CA SER A 73 2.94 9.32 0.89
C SER A 73 3.10 9.82 -0.55
N GLU A 74 2.40 10.92 -0.91
CA GLU A 74 2.51 11.53 -2.24
C GLU A 74 3.85 12.23 -2.48
N ILE A 75 4.50 12.65 -1.39
CA ILE A 75 5.85 13.22 -1.39
C ILE A 75 6.78 12.31 -0.59
N GLN A 76 8.08 12.41 -0.84
CA GLN A 76 9.08 11.71 -0.03
C GLN A 76 8.92 12.10 1.45
N PRO A 77 8.77 11.13 2.38
CA PRO A 77 8.73 11.41 3.81
C PRO A 77 10.00 12.11 4.29
N GLU A 78 9.93 12.86 5.39
CA GLU A 78 11.08 13.53 6.04
C GLU A 78 11.97 12.53 6.79
N LEU A 79 12.29 11.42 6.13
CA LEU A 79 12.98 10.25 6.63
C LEU A 79 13.87 9.72 5.50
N GLU A 80 14.91 8.96 5.86
CA GLU A 80 15.68 8.22 4.87
C GLU A 80 14.84 7.04 4.37
N CYS A 81 14.24 7.22 3.19
CA CYS A 81 13.35 6.26 2.57
C CYS A 81 13.73 6.03 1.10
N MET A 82 13.42 4.83 0.62
CA MET A 82 13.55 4.47 -0.78
C MET A 82 12.16 4.36 -1.41
N SER A 83 11.99 4.94 -2.60
CA SER A 83 10.79 4.73 -3.40
C SER A 83 10.76 3.27 -3.88
N VAL A 84 9.61 2.63 -3.74
CA VAL A 84 9.40 1.24 -4.17
C VAL A 84 8.13 1.11 -4.98
N SER A 85 8.06 0.06 -5.80
CA SER A 85 6.84 -0.26 -6.51
C SER A 85 5.71 -0.62 -5.53
N ALA A 86 4.52 -0.10 -5.83
CA ALA A 86 3.31 -0.41 -5.07
C ALA A 86 2.90 -1.87 -5.26
N THR A 87 2.51 -2.51 -4.17
CA THR A 87 1.84 -3.82 -4.19
C THR A 87 0.32 -3.65 -4.25
N LEU A 88 -0.41 -4.74 -4.47
CA LEU A 88 -1.88 -4.72 -4.41
C LEU A 88 -2.40 -4.33 -3.02
N GLU A 89 -1.71 -4.73 -1.96
CA GLU A 89 -2.06 -4.35 -0.58
C GLU A 89 -1.89 -2.85 -0.36
N ASP A 90 -0.74 -2.29 -0.79
CA ASP A 90 -0.49 -0.86 -0.70
C ASP A 90 -1.57 -0.05 -1.44
N ALA A 91 -1.92 -0.52 -2.64
CA ALA A 91 -2.95 0.09 -3.47
C ALA A 91 -4.32 0.02 -2.81
N TYR A 92 -4.72 -1.14 -2.30
CA TYR A 92 -5.98 -1.32 -1.58
C TYR A 92 -6.08 -0.36 -0.38
N ILE A 93 -5.01 -0.25 0.43
CA ILE A 93 -4.97 0.65 1.60
C ILE A 93 -5.01 2.11 1.16
N TYR A 94 -4.28 2.50 0.10
CA TYR A 94 -4.32 3.85 -0.46
C TYR A 94 -5.73 4.26 -0.89
N PHE A 95 -6.42 3.39 -1.62
CA PHE A 95 -7.78 3.65 -2.10
C PHE A 95 -8.78 3.70 -0.96
N THR A 96 -8.84 2.68 -0.11
CA THR A 96 -9.81 2.63 1.01
C THR A 96 -9.62 3.81 1.99
N ASN A 97 -8.39 4.27 2.19
CA ASN A 97 -8.11 5.45 3.00
C ASN A 97 -8.67 6.75 2.39
N ARG A 98 -8.73 6.87 1.06
CA ARG A 98 -9.29 8.05 0.38
C ARG A 98 -10.81 8.18 0.61
N TYR A 99 -11.51 7.09 0.88
CA TYR A 99 -12.97 7.05 1.09
C TYR A 99 -13.40 7.01 2.56
N ASN A 100 -12.45 6.97 3.50
CA ASN A 100 -12.72 6.98 4.94
C ASN A 100 -12.60 8.37 5.58
N LYS A 101 -12.54 9.44 4.76
CA LYS A 101 -12.66 10.84 5.19
C LYS A 101 -14.12 11.27 5.32
#